data_AF-A0A9P0PR78-F1
#
_entry.id   AF-A0A9P0PR78-F1
#
_cell.length_a   1.000
_cell.length_b   1.000
_cell.length_c   1.000
_cell.angle_alpha   90.00
_cell.angle_beta   90.00
_cell.angle_gamma   90.00
#
_symmetry.space_group_name_H-M   'P 1'
#
loop_
_entity.id
_entity.type
_entity.pdbx_description
1 polymer ?
#
loop_
_entity_poly.entity_id
_entity_poly.type
_entity_poly.pdbx_seq_one_letter_code
_entity_poly.pdbx_strand_id
1 'polypeptide(L)' 'MGRRLLNLQRPPQTLEALREELVVAWNEIPQEDIDHLIRSMPRRVGECVAHQGASTHY' A
#
# COMPACT_ATOMS: atom_id res chain seq x y z
N MET A 1 1.19 10.54 -4.41
CA MET A 1 0.43 9.88 -5.49
C MET A 1 -0.50 8.87 -4.85
N GLY A 2 -1.81 9.14 -4.83
CA GLY A 2 -2.79 8.27 -4.17
C GLY A 2 -2.98 6.97 -4.93
N ARG A 3 -2.86 5.83 -4.24
CA ARG A 3 -3.28 4.54 -4.78
C ARG A 3 -4.81 4.56 -4.90
N ARG A 4 -5.31 4.55 -6.14
CA ARG A 4 -6.75 4.34 -6.38
C ARG A 4 -7.08 2.91 -5.97
N LEU A 5 -8.23 2.71 -5.34
CA LEU A 5 -8.81 1.38 -5.16
C LEU A 5 -9.26 0.89 -6.55
N LEU A 6 -8.32 0.31 -7.31
CA LEU A 6 -8.51 -0.04 -8.72
C LEU A 6 -9.56 -1.14 -8.94
N ASN A 7 -9.96 -1.85 -7.87
CA ASN A 7 -10.94 -2.94 -7.94
C ASN A 7 -12.39 -2.48 -7.76
N LEU A 8 -12.63 -1.20 -7.49
CA LEU A 8 -13.99 -0.68 -7.38
C LEU A 8 -14.57 -0.47 -8.79
N GLN A 9 -15.59 -1.27 -9.14
CA GLN A 9 -16.30 -1.14 -10.42
C GLN A 9 -16.91 0.25 -10.63
N ARG A 10 -17.23 0.98 -9.54
CA ARG A 10 -17.68 2.37 -9.56
C ARG A 10 -17.05 3.12 -8.39
N PRO A 11 -16.70 4.41 -8.56
CA PRO A 11 -16.27 5.23 -7.44
C PRO A 11 -17.41 5.37 -6.41
N PRO A 12 -17.13 5.29 -5.11
CA PRO A 12 -18.14 5.51 -4.08
C PRO A 12 -18.66 6.94 -4.17
N GLN A 13 -19.99 7.10 -4.16
CA GLN A 13 -20.63 8.41 -4.26
C GLN A 13 -20.98 9.02 -2.90
N THR A 14 -20.83 8.26 -1.82
CA THR A 14 -21.08 8.70 -0.44
C THR A 14 -19.92 8.32 0.47
N LEU A 15 -19.80 8.99 1.62
CA LEU A 15 -18.77 8.68 2.62
C LEU A 15 -19.00 7.30 3.25
N GLU A 16 -20.26 6.90 3.41
CA GLU A 16 -20.65 5.60 3.93
C GLU A 16 -20.19 4.48 2.99
N ALA A 17 -20.46 4.62 1.68
CA ALA A 17 -20.02 3.65 0.67
C ALA A 17 -18.49 3.56 0.62
N LEU A 18 -17.80 4.71 0.68
CA LEU A 18 -16.34 4.73 0.74
C LEU A 18 -15.80 3.98 1.96
N ARG A 19 -16.41 4.16 3.14
CA ARG A 19 -16.00 3.46 4.37
C ARG A 19 -16.17 1.94 4.23
N GLU A 20 -17.29 1.49 3.69
CA GLU A 20 -17.55 0.05 3.47
C GLU A 20 -16.56 -0.55 2.49
N GLU A 21 -16.33 0.12 1.36
CA GLU A 21 -15.37 -0.30 0.35
C GLU A 21 -13.92 -0.33 0.86
N LEU A 22 -13.55 0.60 1.74
CA LEU A 22 -12.23 0.57 2.38
C LEU A 22 -12.04 -0.66 3.27
N VAL A 23 -13.08 -1.06 4.00
CA VAL A 23 -13.02 -2.27 4.84
C VAL A 23 -12.91 -3.52 3.96
N VAL A 24 -13.67 -3.60 2.87
CA VAL A 24 -13.57 -4.69 1.90
C VAL A 24 -12.16 -4.75 1.31
N ALA A 25 -11.68 -3.64 0.75
CA ALA A 25 -10.36 -3.57 0.14
C ALA A 25 -9.23 -3.91 1.12
N TRP A 26 -9.35 -3.48 2.39
CA TRP A 26 -8.39 -3.83 3.43
C TRP A 26 -8.37 -5.34 3.71
N ASN A 27 -9.54 -5.96 3.82
CA ASN A 27 -9.68 -7.39 4.09
C ASN A 27 -9.26 -8.27 2.90
N GLU A 28 -9.28 -7.73 1.68
CA GLU A 28 -8.86 -8.42 0.45
C GLU A 28 -7.34 -8.43 0.26
N ILE A 29 -6.57 -7.64 1.01
CA ILE A 29 -5.10 -7.63 0.90
C ILE A 29 -4.57 -9.02 1.30
N PRO A 30 -3.92 -9.77 0.40
CA PRO A 30 -3.35 -11.06 0.73
C PRO A 30 -2.25 -10.91 1.79
N GLN A 31 -2.24 -11.81 2.77
CA GLN A 31 -1.16 -11.82 3.78
C GLN A 31 0.22 -11.98 3.14
N GLU A 32 0.32 -12.71 2.02
CA GLU A 32 1.56 -12.85 1.25
C GLU A 32 2.11 -11.51 0.75
N ASP A 33 1.24 -10.57 0.34
CA ASP A 33 1.66 -9.23 -0.08
C ASP A 33 2.24 -8.44 1.09
N ILE A 34 1.62 -8.55 2.27
CA ILE A 34 2.13 -7.93 3.52
C ILE A 34 3.49 -8.55 3.88
N ASP A 35 3.59 -9.87 3.85
CA ASP A 35 4.82 -10.59 4.16
C ASP A 35 5.94 -10.23 3.19
N HIS A 36 5.64 -10.11 1.89
CA HIS A 36 6.60 -9.68 0.88
C HIS A 36 7.07 -8.24 1.14
N LEU A 37 6.17 -7.33 1.48
CA LEU A 37 6.55 -5.95 1.84
C LEU A 37 7.48 -5.92 3.05
N ILE A 38 7.18 -6.68 4.12
CA ILE A 38 8.04 -6.81 5.30
C ILE A 38 9.40 -7.39 4.92
N ARG A 39 9.43 -8.48 4.15
CA ARG A 39 10.68 -9.10 3.66
C ARG A 39 11.51 -8.16 2.79
N SER A 40 10.88 -7.18 2.12
CA SER A 40 11.59 -6.18 1.32
C SER A 40 12.32 -5.12 2.15
N MET A 41 11.93 -4.92 3.41
CA MET A 41 12.43 -3.81 4.25
C MET A 41 13.96 -3.78 4.44
N PRO A 42 14.66 -4.90 4.73
CA PRO A 42 16.11 -4.87 4.88
C PRO A 42 16.84 -4.30 3.66
N ARG A 43 16.34 -4.60 2.45
CA ARG A 43 16.90 -4.04 1.22
C ARG A 43 16.65 -2.54 1.10
N ARG A 44 15.44 -2.06 1.40
CA ARG A 44 15.11 -0.62 1.41
C ARG A 44 15.96 0.16 2.41
N VAL A 45 16.18 -0.41 3.58
CA VAL A 45 17.07 0.15 4.61
C VAL A 45 18.51 0.17 4.10
N GLY A 46 18.99 -0.91 3.48
CA GLY A 46 20.31 -0.96 2.86
C GLY A 46 20.51 0.14 1.81
N GLU A 47 19.51 0.38 0.95
CA GLU A 47 19.54 1.49 0.00
C GLU A 47 19.57 2.85 0.68
N CYS A 48 18.79 3.05 1.75
CA CYS A 48 18.81 4.29 2.52
C CYS A 48 20.20 4.56 3.12
N VAL A 49 20.85 3.53 3.69
CA VAL A 49 22.22 3.64 4.22
C VAL A 49 23.23 3.95 3.11
N ALA A 50 23.14 3.28 1.96
CA ALA A 50 24.01 3.54 0.82
C ALA A 50 23.86 4.98 0.29
N HIS A 51 22.65 5.54 0.35
CA HIS A 51 22.36 6.93 0.01
C HIS A 51 22.60 7.92 1.18
N GLN A 52 23.23 7.50 2.27
CA GLN A 52 23.52 8.35 3.43
C GLN A 52 22.27 9.01 4.03
N GLY A 53 21.13 8.31 3.97
CA GLY A 53 19.84 8.81 4.44
C GLY A 53 19.08 9.69 3.44
N ALA A 54 19.60 9.90 2.23
CA ALA A 54 18.85 10.60 1.19
C ALA A 54 17.67 9.76 0.65
N SER A 55 16.73 10.42 -0.03
CA SER A 55 15.54 9.77 -0.58
C SER A 55 15.93 8.63 -1.52
N THR A 56 15.27 7.48 -1.33
CA THR A 56 15.35 6.35 -2.26
C THR A 56 14.16 6.40 -3.23
N HIS A 57 14.06 5.44 -4.14
CA HIS A 57 12.94 5.31 -5.07
C HIS A 57 11.66 4.73 -4.43
N TYR A 58 11.72 4.38 -3.14
CA TYR A 58 10.61 3.81 -2.37
C TYR A 58 9.66 4.83 -1.76
#